data_AF-A0A1W9T404-F1
#
_entry.id   AF-A0A1W9T404-F1
#
_cell.length_a   1.000
_cell.length_b   1.000
_cell.length_c   1.000
_cell.angle_alpha   90.00
_cell.angle_beta   90.00
_cell.angle_gamma   90.00
#
_symmetry.space_group_name_H-M   'P 1'
#
loop_
_entity.id
_entity.type
_entity.pdbx_description
1 polymer ?
#
loop_
_entity_poly.entity_id
_entity_poly.type
_entity_poly.pdbx_seq_one_letter_code
_entity_poly.pdbx_strand_id
1 'polypeptide(L)'
;MGDLKFNRKILFKGVELKAEELARQINPEDRKPIMVNGSRQYYFTKSIRIPDADHKSRIVILWGKKKDKEAKKILVCNRTHWEVTQCSDAPTAAGPCA
;
A
#
# COMPACT_ATOMS: atom_id res chain seq x y z
N MET A 1 13.21 5.11 3.57
CA MET A 1 12.10 4.64 2.73
C MET A 1 11.19 5.84 2.52
N GLY A 2 10.96 6.27 1.28
CA GLY A 2 10.13 7.45 1.02
C GLY A 2 8.65 7.09 1.07
N ASP A 3 7.88 7.77 1.91
CA ASP A 3 6.44 7.85 1.77
C ASP A 3 6.12 8.57 0.45
N LEU A 4 5.65 7.83 -0.55
CA LEU A 4 5.09 8.49 -1.72
C LEU A 4 3.72 9.03 -1.33
N LYS A 5 3.65 10.34 -1.03
CA LYS A 5 2.38 11.07 -0.96
C LYS A 5 1.53 10.71 -2.18
N PHE A 6 0.28 10.37 -1.93
CA PHE A 6 -0.78 9.86 -2.82
C PHE A 6 -0.92 10.54 -4.20
N ASN A 7 -0.28 11.70 -4.43
CA ASN A 7 -0.36 12.51 -5.64
C ASN A 7 0.57 12.09 -6.81
N ARG A 8 1.44 11.08 -6.66
CA ARG A 8 2.30 10.67 -7.79
C ARG A 8 1.54 9.81 -8.80
N LYS A 9 1.71 10.13 -10.08
CA LYS A 9 1.22 9.32 -11.19
C LYS A 9 2.07 8.06 -11.33
N ILE A 10 1.42 6.95 -11.63
CA ILE A 10 2.03 5.64 -11.80
C ILE A 10 1.69 5.10 -13.19
N LEU A 11 2.63 4.38 -13.80
CA LEU A 11 2.41 3.66 -15.04
C LEU A 11 2.00 2.22 -14.71
N PHE A 12 0.73 1.91 -14.95
CA PHE A 12 0.18 0.57 -14.77
C PHE A 12 -0.33 0.03 -16.10
N LYS A 13 0.21 -1.12 -16.54
CA LYS A 13 -0.08 -1.73 -17.85
C LYS A 13 0.10 -0.77 -19.05
N GLY A 14 0.99 0.21 -18.95
CA GLY A 14 1.21 1.21 -20.00
C GLY A 14 0.25 2.40 -19.97
N VAL A 15 -0.67 2.46 -19.00
CA VAL A 15 -1.53 3.62 -18.76
C VAL A 15 -0.96 4.41 -17.57
N GLU A 16 -0.87 5.72 -17.71
CA GLU A 16 -0.49 6.61 -16.62
C GLU A 16 -1.74 7.01 -15.83
N LEU A 17 -1.83 6.59 -14.57
CA LEU A 17 -2.96 6.91 -13.69
C LEU A 17 -2.50 7.20 -12.26
N LYS A 18 -3.37 7.77 -11.45
CA LYS A 18 -3.12 7.97 -10.02
C LYS A 18 -3.23 6.64 -9.27
N ALA A 19 -2.50 6.52 -8.17
CA ALA A 19 -2.57 5.33 -7.33
C ALA A 19 -3.97 5.11 -6.73
N GLU A 20 -4.70 6.19 -6.42
CA GLU A 20 -6.09 6.13 -5.95
C GLU A 20 -7.06 5.64 -7.02
N GLU A 21 -6.87 6.07 -8.28
CA GLU A 21 -7.63 5.57 -9.43
C GLU A 21 -7.38 4.07 -9.62
N LEU A 22 -6.13 3.64 -9.51
CA LEU A 22 -5.80 2.21 -9.57
C LEU A 22 -6.51 1.46 -8.44
N ALA A 23 -6.49 1.98 -7.21
CA ALA A 23 -7.16 1.38 -6.06
C ALA A 23 -8.67 1.18 -6.30
N ARG A 24 -9.34 2.16 -6.91
CA ARG A 24 -10.76 2.09 -7.26
C ARG A 24 -11.06 1.03 -8.33
N GLN A 25 -10.11 0.79 -9.23
CA GLN A 25 -10.22 -0.23 -10.28
C GLN A 25 -9.94 -1.66 -9.78
N ILE A 26 -9.33 -1.84 -8.60
CA ILE A 26 -9.04 -3.18 -8.07
C ILE A 26 -10.31 -3.83 -7.54
N ASN A 27 -10.70 -4.94 -8.17
CA ASN A 27 -11.81 -5.77 -7.73
C ASN A 27 -11.57 -6.33 -6.32
N PRO A 28 -12.63 -6.44 -5.51
CA PRO A 28 -12.54 -6.99 -4.15
C PRO A 28 -12.09 -8.45 -4.09
N GLU A 29 -12.12 -9.16 -5.21
CA GLU A 29 -11.71 -10.56 -5.34
C GLU A 29 -10.19 -10.73 -5.49
N ASP A 30 -9.53 -9.77 -6.15
CA ASP A 30 -8.06 -9.72 -6.26
C ASP A 30 -7.38 -9.34 -4.94
N ARG A 31 -8.14 -8.83 -3.97
CA ARG A 31 -7.63 -8.37 -2.67
C ARG A 31 -7.38 -9.55 -1.75
N LYS A 32 -6.15 -9.63 -1.23
CA LYS A 32 -5.76 -10.67 -0.27
C LYS A 32 -6.10 -10.24 1.15
N PRO A 33 -6.79 -11.07 1.94
CA PRO A 33 -7.03 -10.78 3.34
C PRO A 33 -5.71 -10.89 4.12
N ILE A 34 -5.51 -10.00 5.09
CA ILE A 34 -4.39 -10.02 6.04
C ILE A 34 -4.89 -9.61 7.42
N MET A 35 -4.32 -10.19 8.47
CA MET A 35 -4.59 -9.77 9.83
C MET A 35 -3.43 -8.90 10.30
N VAL A 36 -3.69 -7.62 10.54
CA VAL A 36 -2.70 -6.64 11.01
C VAL A 36 -3.19 -6.08 12.33
N ASN A 37 -2.40 -6.23 13.41
CA ASN A 37 -2.76 -5.79 14.76
C ASN A 37 -4.16 -6.27 15.22
N GLY A 38 -4.49 -7.54 14.97
CA GLY A 38 -5.79 -8.12 15.31
C GLY A 38 -6.97 -7.64 14.46
N SER A 39 -6.74 -6.75 13.50
CA SER A 39 -7.77 -6.25 12.58
C SER A 39 -7.64 -6.91 11.20
N ARG A 40 -8.76 -7.35 10.64
CA ARG A 40 -8.81 -7.88 9.28
C ARG A 40 -8.73 -6.74 8.27
N GLN A 41 -7.62 -6.67 7.55
CA GLN A 41 -7.41 -5.76 6.44
C GLN A 41 -7.33 -6.54 5.13
N TYR A 42 -7.38 -5.80 4.03
CA TYR A 42 -7.24 -6.35 2.70
C TYR A 42 -6.12 -5.60 2.01
N TYR A 43 -5.23 -6.34 1.36
CA TYR A 43 -4.13 -5.75 0.64
C TYR A 43 -4.08 -6.25 -0.79
N PHE A 44 -3.57 -5.41 -1.68
CA PHE A 44 -3.29 -5.75 -3.06
C PHE A 44 -1.88 -5.30 -3.39
N THR A 45 -1.13 -6.14 -4.09
CA THR A 45 0.20 -5.77 -4.54
C THR A 45 0.35 -6.01 -6.04
N LYS A 46 1.01 -5.06 -6.71
CA LYS A 46 1.39 -5.25 -8.12
C LYS A 46 2.68 -4.52 -8.43
N SER A 47 3.43 -5.04 -9.40
CA SER A 47 4.57 -4.31 -9.94
C SER A 47 4.09 -3.21 -10.89
N ILE A 48 4.57 -1.99 -10.66
CA ILE A 48 4.30 -0.81 -11.47
C ILE A 48 5.63 -0.17 -11.89
N ARG A 49 5.58 0.66 -12.93
CA ARG A 49 6.68 1.58 -13.23
C ARG A 49 6.25 2.98 -12.82
N ILE A 50 7.17 3.76 -12.27
CA ILE A 50 6.93 5.17 -12.02
C ILE A 50 7.65 5.90 -13.15
N PRO A 51 6.99 6.78 -13.91
CA PRO A 51 7.68 7.51 -14.99
C PRO A 51 8.88 8.33 -14.46
N ASP A 52 8.78 8.80 -13.22
CA ASP A 52 9.82 9.55 -12.48
C ASP A 52 10.92 8.67 -11.88
N ALA A 53 10.70 7.36 -11.71
CA ALA A 53 11.69 6.44 -11.19
C ALA A 53 11.85 5.26 -12.14
N ASP A 54 12.97 5.24 -12.86
CA ASP A 54 13.32 4.26 -13.90
C ASP A 54 13.33 2.79 -13.41
N HIS A 55 13.17 2.57 -12.10
CA HIS A 55 13.13 1.26 -11.48
C HIS A 55 11.71 0.69 -11.38
N LYS A 56 11.60 -0.64 -11.61
CA LYS A 56 10.36 -1.39 -11.40
C LYS A 56 10.03 -1.44 -9.91
N SER A 57 9.02 -0.67 -9.52
CA SER A 57 8.54 -0.60 -8.14
C SER A 57 7.35 -1.55 -7.92
N ARG A 58 7.02 -1.82 -6.66
CA ARG A 58 5.82 -2.56 -6.26
C ARG A 58 4.90 -1.63 -5.48
N ILE A 59 3.66 -1.49 -5.94
CA ILE A 59 2.62 -0.81 -5.19
C ILE A 59 1.93 -1.80 -4.26
N VAL A 60 1.65 -1.36 -3.05
CA VAL A 60 0.88 -2.04 -2.01
C VAL A 60 -0.26 -1.12 -1.63
N ILE A 61 -1.48 -1.60 -1.80
CA ILE A 61 -2.70 -0.85 -1.47
C ILE A 61 -3.41 -1.60 -0.36
N LEU A 62 -3.79 -0.89 0.70
CA LEU A 62 -4.42 -1.43 1.90
C LEU A 62 -5.83 -0.84 2.05
N TRP A 63 -6.81 -1.71 2.30
CA TRP A 63 -8.20 -1.36 2.60
C TRP A 63 -8.60 -1.88 3.98
N GLY A 64 -9.45 -1.11 4.66
CA GLY A 64 -10.05 -1.55 5.91
C GLY A 64 -11.16 -2.59 5.73
N LYS A 65 -11.84 -2.60 4.58
CA LYS A 65 -12.94 -3.53 4.27
C LYS A 65 -12.78 -4.10 2.85
N LYS A 66 -13.34 -5.29 2.62
CA LYS A 66 -13.21 -6.00 1.33
C LYS A 66 -13.80 -5.21 0.16
N LYS A 67 -14.94 -4.55 0.35
CA LYS A 67 -15.71 -3.83 -0.68
C LYS A 67 -15.45 -2.31 -0.70
N ASP A 68 -14.48 -1.83 0.07
CA ASP A 68 -14.23 -0.40 0.16
C ASP A 68 -13.66 0.14 -1.15
N LYS A 69 -14.17 1.28 -1.62
CA LYS A 69 -13.68 1.91 -2.86
C LYS A 69 -12.44 2.75 -2.61
N GLU A 70 -12.25 3.20 -1.37
CA GLU A 70 -11.16 4.08 -0.99
C GLU A 70 -10.09 3.28 -0.25
N ALA A 71 -8.85 3.38 -0.74
CA ALA A 71 -7.71 2.79 -0.06
C ALA A 71 -7.42 3.58 1.22
N LYS A 72 -7.27 2.88 2.35
CA LYS A 72 -6.83 3.50 3.60
C LYS A 72 -5.36 3.92 3.52
N LYS A 73 -4.55 3.15 2.81
CA LYS A 73 -3.12 3.41 2.69
C LYS A 73 -2.59 2.88 1.38
N ILE A 74 -1.74 3.66 0.73
CA ILE A 74 -1.03 3.27 -0.48
C ILE A 74 0.44 3.43 -0.19
N LEU A 75 1.22 2.40 -0.50
CA LEU A 75 2.65 2.34 -0.29
C LEU A 75 3.28 1.92 -1.61
N VAL A 76 4.38 2.57 -1.99
CA VAL A 76 5.15 2.17 -3.17
C VAL A 76 6.56 1.84 -2.70
N CYS A 77 7.00 0.64 -3.00
CA CYS A 77 8.24 0.08 -2.48
C CYS A 77 9.11 -0.42 -3.64
N ASN A 78 10.37 -0.02 -3.64
CA ASN A 78 11.38 -0.54 -4.58
C ASN A 78 12.06 -1.83 -4.07
N ARG A 79 11.83 -2.23 -2.82
CA ARG A 79 12.43 -3.44 -2.24
C ARG A 79 11.47 -4.63 -2.32
N THR A 80 12.01 -5.79 -2.70
CA THR A 80 11.31 -7.09 -2.84
C THR A 80 10.95 -7.72 -1.49
N HIS A 81 11.65 -7.38 -0.41
CA HIS A 81 11.33 -7.77 0.96
C HIS A 81 10.35 -6.76 1.57
N TRP A 82 9.09 -7.15 1.70
CA TRP A 82 8.07 -6.37 2.39
C TRP A 82 7.70 -7.06 3.70
N GLU A 83 8.07 -6.43 4.81
CA GLU A 83 7.46 -6.68 6.11
C GLU A 83 6.45 -5.56 6.36
N VAL A 84 5.19 -5.91 6.66
CA VAL A 84 4.12 -4.97 7.03
C VAL A 84 4.37 -4.48 8.48
N THR A 85 5.58 -4.01 8.77
CA THR A 85 5.95 -3.59 10.12
C THR A 85 6.08 -2.07 10.14
N GLN A 86 5.15 -1.46 10.85
CA GLN A 86 5.13 -0.03 11.22
C GLN A 86 4.95 0.99 10.11
N CYS A 87 3.69 1.32 9.89
CA CYS A 87 3.33 2.73 9.76
C CYS A 87 2.06 2.95 10.60
N SER A 88 2.20 2.68 11.90
CA SER A 88 1.35 3.21 12.97
C SER A 88 2.16 4.34 13.59
N ASP A 89 1.72 5.56 13.34
CA ASP A 89 2.12 6.70 14.16
C ASP A 89 1.42 6.52 15.52
N ALA A 90 2.17 6.02 16.50
CA ALA A 90 1.97 6.21 17.92
C ALA A 90 3.24 5.76 18.64
N PRO A 91 3.98 6.64 19.34
CA PRO A 91 4.94 6.19 20.34
C PRO A 91 4.13 5.64 21.52
N THR A 92 3.81 4.34 21.52
CA THR A 92 3.40 3.70 22.77
C THR A 92 4.63 3.63 23.65
N ALA A 93 4.62 4.51 24.64
CA ALA A 93 5.60 4.69 25.68
C ALA A 93 6.27 3.39 26.12
N ALA A 94 7.58 3.49 26.30
CA ALA A 94 8.34 2.65 27.18
C ALA A 94 7.61 2.52 28.54
N GLY A 95 7.18 1.31 28.87
CA GLY A 95 7.13 0.89 30.27
C GLY A 95 8.44 0.17 30.55
N PRO A 96 9.31 0.64 31.45
CA PRO A 96 10.43 -0.17 31.89
C PRO A 96 9.88 -1.40 32.64
N CYS A 97 10.45 -2.54 32.26
CA CYS A 97 10.45 -3.74 33.06
C CYS A 97 11.23 -3.47 34.37
N ALA A 98 10.77 -4.08 35.46
CA ALA A 98 11.30 -4.08 36.85
C ALA A 98 10.76 -2.99 37.78
#